data_AF-A0AAW2DSS9-F1
#
_entry.id   AF-A0AAW2DSS9-F1
#
_cell.length_a   1.000
_cell.length_b   1.000
_cell.length_c   1.000
_cell.angle_alpha   90.00
_cell.angle_beta   90.00
_cell.angle_gamma   90.00
#
_symmetry.space_group_name_H-M   'P 1'
#
loop_
_entity.id
_entity.type
_entity.pdbx_description
1 polymer ?
#
loop_
_entity_poly.entity_id
_entity_poly.type
_entity_poly.pdbx_seq_one_letter_code
_entity_poly.pdbx_strand_id
1 'polypeptide(L)'
;MFCTASSSHMLHSLNMKPLELLVIDESAQLKECELIIPLQLPGLRHAILFVDHCQLPAMVNSNVSARAGFGRSLFERLSLMGHSKHFLNIQYRMHPLISFFPNSKFYGNKIVDAPNV
;
A
#
# COMPACT_ATOMS: atom_id res chain seq x y z
N MET A 1 -8.12 3.30 -15.50
CA MET A 1 -8.24 4.68 -14.98
C MET A 1 -7.25 4.83 -13.86
N PHE A 2 -6.58 5.98 -13.77
CA PHE A 2 -5.64 6.28 -12.68
C PHE A 2 -6.05 7.58 -12.02
N CYS A 3 -6.10 7.58 -10.69
CA CYS A 3 -6.42 8.73 -9.87
C CYS A 3 -5.83 8.53 -8.47
N THR A 4 -5.80 9.59 -7.67
CA THR A 4 -5.48 9.47 -6.24
C THR A 4 -6.65 8.85 -5.48
N ALA A 5 -6.41 8.32 -4.28
CA ALA A 5 -7.48 7.80 -3.43
C ALA A 5 -8.57 8.86 -3.17
N SER A 6 -8.18 10.11 -2.91
CA SER A 6 -9.12 11.21 -2.68
C SER A 6 -9.94 11.60 -3.92
N SER A 7 -9.32 11.64 -5.10
CA SER A 7 -10.01 12.01 -6.34
C SER A 7 -10.85 10.87 -6.94
N SER A 8 -10.70 9.64 -6.44
CA SER A 8 -11.49 8.49 -6.89
C SER A 8 -13.00 8.68 -6.71
N HIS A 9 -13.44 9.54 -5.77
CA HIS A 9 -14.85 9.91 -5.63
C HIS A 9 -15.44 10.49 -6.93
N MET A 10 -14.64 11.19 -7.75
CA MET A 10 -15.11 11.73 -9.03
C MET A 10 -15.53 10.64 -10.03
N LEU A 11 -15.10 9.39 -9.83
CA LEU A 11 -15.51 8.28 -10.70
C LEU A 11 -16.99 7.92 -10.55
N HIS A 12 -17.64 8.31 -9.44
CA HIS A 12 -19.08 8.14 -9.27
C HIS A 12 -19.92 9.03 -10.20
N SER A 13 -19.39 10.17 -10.64
CA SER A 13 -20.12 11.09 -11.54
C SER A 13 -19.95 10.75 -13.02
N LEU A 14 -19.04 9.82 -13.34
CA LEU A 14 -18.85 9.35 -14.70
C LEU A 14 -19.86 8.24 -15.00
N ASN A 15 -20.54 8.33 -16.15
CA ASN A 15 -21.42 7.27 -16.62
C ASN A 15 -20.58 6.10 -17.18
N MET A 16 -19.98 5.33 -16.28
CA MET A 16 -19.06 4.26 -16.59
C MET A 16 -19.61 2.89 -16.18
N LYS A 17 -19.09 1.85 -16.83
CA LYS A 17 -19.33 0.48 -16.38
C LYS A 17 -18.77 0.30 -14.95
N PRO A 18 -19.44 -0.49 -14.10
CA PRO A 18 -18.94 -0.80 -12.76
C PRO A 18 -17.51 -1.35 -12.80
N LEU A 19 -16.71 -0.99 -11.79
CA LEU A 19 -15.31 -1.43 -11.70
C LEU A 19 -15.24 -2.67 -10.82
N GLU A 20 -14.70 -3.77 -11.34
CA GLU A 20 -14.64 -5.02 -10.58
C GLU A 20 -13.33 -5.19 -9.79
N LEU A 21 -12.26 -4.52 -10.23
CA LEU A 21 -10.93 -4.61 -9.66
C LEU A 21 -10.41 -3.22 -9.28
N LEU A 22 -9.97 -3.09 -8.03
CA LEU A 22 -9.24 -1.93 -7.54
C LEU A 22 -7.79 -2.33 -7.25
N VAL A 23 -6.84 -1.58 -7.79
CA VAL A 23 -5.41 -1.72 -7.47
C VAL A 23 -4.96 -0.43 -6.81
N ILE A 24 -4.37 -0.54 -5.62
CA ILE A 24 -3.85 0.58 -4.87
C ILE A 24 -2.35 0.38 -4.69
N ASP A 25 -1.58 1.32 -5.22
CA ASP A 25 -0.14 1.40 -4.99
C ASP A 25 0.17 2.26 -3.76
N GLU A 26 1.33 2.04 -3.13
CA GLU A 26 1.79 2.79 -1.96
C GLU A 26 0.77 2.85 -0.80
N SER A 27 0.01 1.78 -0.61
CA SER A 27 -1.15 1.81 0.32
C SER A 27 -0.78 1.96 1.80
N ALA A 28 0.49 1.77 2.19
CA ALA A 28 0.98 2.12 3.53
C ALA A 28 0.93 3.62 3.83
N GLN A 29 1.01 4.46 2.80
CA GLN A 29 0.99 5.92 2.94
C GLN A 29 -0.43 6.48 3.11
N LEU A 30 -1.46 5.63 2.98
CA LEU A 30 -2.86 6.01 3.13
C LEU A 30 -3.40 5.63 4.51
N LYS A 31 -4.15 6.56 5.10
CA LYS A 31 -4.98 6.28 6.28
C LYS A 31 -6.15 5.40 5.86
N GLU A 32 -6.68 4.60 6.79
CA GLU A 32 -7.84 3.76 6.50
C GLU A 32 -9.01 4.55 5.87
N CYS A 33 -9.29 5.77 6.35
CA CYS A 33 -10.37 6.60 5.83
C CYS A 33 -10.15 7.08 4.39
N GLU A 34 -8.90 7.31 3.98
CA GLU A 34 -8.57 7.75 2.62
C GLU A 34 -8.76 6.59 1.63
N LEU A 35 -8.43 5.37 2.04
CA LEU A 35 -8.58 4.18 1.21
C LEU A 35 -10.04 3.69 1.12
N ILE A 36 -10.90 4.05 2.06
CA ILE A 36 -12.34 3.75 1.97
C ILE A 36 -13.00 4.44 0.77
N ILE A 37 -12.51 5.62 0.37
CA ILE A 37 -13.09 6.39 -0.76
C ILE A 37 -13.14 5.54 -2.04
N PRO A 38 -12.02 4.98 -2.56
CA PRO A 38 -12.08 4.13 -3.74
C PRO A 38 -12.75 2.78 -3.49
N LEU A 39 -12.78 2.26 -2.25
CA LEU A 39 -13.46 1.00 -1.92
C LEU A 39 -14.98 1.09 -2.02
N GLN A 40 -15.55 2.30 -2.03
CA GLN A 40 -16.99 2.52 -2.20
C GLN A 40 -17.42 2.55 -3.67
N LEU A 41 -16.49 2.41 -4.62
CA LEU A 41 -16.82 2.40 -6.05
C LEU A 41 -17.75 1.22 -6.40
N PRO A 42 -18.78 1.44 -7.23
CA PRO A 42 -19.78 0.41 -7.51
C PRO A 42 -19.19 -0.73 -8.33
N GLY A 43 -19.58 -1.96 -7.98
CA GLY A 43 -19.22 -3.19 -8.68
C GLY A 43 -17.92 -3.85 -8.24
N LEU A 44 -17.21 -3.29 -7.25
CA LEU A 44 -15.94 -3.85 -6.80
C LEU A 44 -16.12 -5.26 -6.22
N ARG A 45 -15.28 -6.18 -6.70
CA ARG A 45 -15.22 -7.57 -6.27
C ARG A 45 -13.86 -7.93 -5.68
N HIS A 46 -12.80 -7.29 -6.17
CA HIS A 46 -11.43 -7.54 -5.76
C HIS A 46 -10.68 -6.23 -5.53
N ALA A 47 -9.86 -6.19 -4.47
CA ALA A 47 -8.94 -5.11 -4.19
C ALA A 47 -7.53 -5.69 -3.96
N ILE A 48 -6.54 -5.10 -4.62
CA ILE A 48 -5.12 -5.46 -4.48
C ILE A 48 -4.39 -4.26 -3.88
N LEU A 49 -3.77 -4.47 -2.72
CA LEU A 49 -3.02 -3.47 -1.97
C LEU A 49 -1.54 -3.76 -2.15
N PHE A 50 -0.82 -2.92 -2.91
CA PHE A 50 0.63 -2.92 -2.94
C PHE A 50 1.15 -2.01 -1.82
N VAL A 51 2.19 -2.48 -1.16
CA VAL A 51 2.67 -1.87 0.08
C VAL A 51 4.09 -2.30 0.39
N ASP A 52 4.84 -1.37 0.97
CA ASP A 52 6.05 -1.66 1.69
C ASP A 52 5.96 -1.12 3.13
N HIS A 53 5.69 -2.01 4.07
CA HIS A 53 5.59 -1.69 5.51
C HIS A 53 6.89 -1.17 6.14
N CYS A 54 8.03 -1.30 5.46
CA CYS A 54 9.31 -0.78 5.93
C CYS A 54 9.60 0.64 5.42
N GLN A 55 8.74 1.20 4.57
CA GLN A 55 8.84 2.56 4.05
C GLN A 55 7.96 3.55 4.83
N LEU A 56 7.62 4.69 4.22
CA LEU A 56 6.89 5.77 4.88
C LEU A 56 5.46 5.34 5.22
N PRO A 57 5.02 5.54 6.47
CA PRO A 57 3.61 5.37 6.85
C PRO A 57 2.79 6.60 6.46
N ALA A 58 1.48 6.54 6.68
CA ALA A 58 0.59 7.68 6.48
C ALA A 58 0.95 8.87 7.38
N MET A 59 0.96 10.08 6.80
CA MET A 59 1.29 11.31 7.52
C MET A 59 0.14 11.73 8.45
N VAL A 60 0.45 11.91 9.74
CA VAL A 60 -0.48 12.40 10.76
C VAL A 60 0.15 13.55 11.55
N ASN A 61 -0.37 14.76 11.36
CA ASN A 61 0.20 15.97 11.98
C ASN A 61 -0.18 16.10 13.47
N SER A 62 -1.35 15.61 13.86
CA SER A 62 -1.83 15.68 15.23
C SER A 62 -1.22 14.58 16.08
N ASN A 63 -0.46 14.94 17.11
CA ASN A 63 0.06 13.99 18.09
C ASN A 63 -1.05 13.19 18.79
N VAL A 64 -2.20 13.81 19.03
CA VAL A 64 -3.36 13.14 19.63
C VAL A 64 -3.90 12.06 18.69
N SER A 65 -4.07 12.38 17.41
CA SER A 65 -4.54 11.43 16.39
C SER A 65 -3.53 10.31 16.14
N ALA A 66 -2.23 10.63 16.14
CA ALA A 66 -1.17 9.65 15.99
C ALA A 66 -1.19 8.63 17.14
N ARG A 67 -1.32 9.10 18.39
CA ARG A 67 -1.47 8.23 19.58
C ARG A 67 -2.76 7.40 19.56
N ALA A 68 -3.81 7.91 18.93
CA ALA A 68 -5.06 7.18 18.73
C ALA A 68 -4.98 6.15 17.57
N GLY A 69 -3.83 6.00 16.91
CA GLY A 69 -3.64 5.03 15.83
C GLY A 69 -4.20 5.47 14.47
N PHE A 70 -4.49 6.76 14.28
CA PHE A 70 -5.05 7.28 13.02
C PHE A 70 -4.15 7.07 11.80
N GLY A 71 -2.84 6.92 12.01
CA GLY A 71 -1.86 6.67 10.95
C GLY A 71 -1.76 5.20 10.52
N ARG A 72 -2.48 4.29 11.18
CA ARG A 72 -2.52 2.87 10.79
C ARG A 72 -3.15 2.74 9.39
N SER A 73 -2.49 2.02 8.50
CA SER A 73 -3.03 1.73 7.17
C SER A 73 -4.01 0.56 7.20
N LEU A 74 -4.86 0.43 6.16
CA LEU A 74 -5.74 -0.74 6.04
C LEU A 74 -4.93 -2.03 5.97
N PHE A 75 -3.81 -2.03 5.23
CA PHE A 75 -2.95 -3.18 5.09
C PHE A 75 -2.38 -3.65 6.43
N GLU A 76 -1.93 -2.71 7.27
CA GLU A 76 -1.41 -3.02 8.61
C GLU A 76 -2.51 -3.66 9.46
N ARG A 77 -3.73 -3.11 9.45
CA ARG A 77 -4.86 -3.72 10.16
C ARG A 77 -5.16 -5.14 9.66
N LEU A 78 -5.25 -5.36 8.35
CA LEU A 78 -5.51 -6.68 7.78
C LEU A 78 -4.39 -7.67 8.12
N SER A 79 -3.13 -7.21 8.12
CA SER A 79 -1.99 -8.03 8.53
C SER A 79 -2.09 -8.47 10.00
N LEU A 80 -2.49 -7.56 10.90
CA LEU A 80 -2.71 -7.88 12.33
C LEU A 80 -3.87 -8.85 12.54
N MET A 81 -4.86 -8.84 11.65
CA MET A 81 -5.97 -9.79 11.65
C MET A 81 -5.61 -11.15 11.05
N GLY A 82 -4.36 -11.36 10.62
CA GLY A 82 -3.88 -12.64 10.08
C GLY A 82 -4.20 -12.86 8.61
N HIS A 83 -4.58 -11.83 7.85
CA HIS A 83 -4.73 -11.97 6.40
C HIS A 83 -3.39 -12.34 5.74
N SER A 84 -3.44 -13.30 4.82
CA SER A 84 -2.26 -13.72 4.06
C SER A 84 -1.76 -12.55 3.20
N LYS A 85 -0.44 -12.36 3.19
CA LYS A 85 0.25 -11.37 2.35
C LYS A 85 1.25 -12.07 1.45
N HIS A 86 1.41 -11.56 0.24
CA HIS A 86 2.43 -12.01 -0.68
C HIS A 86 3.66 -11.10 -0.55
N PHE A 87 4.83 -11.70 -0.31
CA PHE A 87 6.09 -10.96 -0.17
C PHE A 87 6.91 -11.10 -1.45
N LEU A 88 7.11 -9.99 -2.15
CA LEU A 88 7.99 -9.93 -3.32
C LEU A 88 9.43 -9.77 -2.84
N ASN A 89 10.26 -10.78 -3.09
CA ASN A 89 11.58 -10.88 -2.50
C ASN A 89 12.73 -10.71 -3.49
N ILE A 90 12.47 -10.37 -4.75
CA ILE A 90 13.52 -10.14 -5.75
C ILE A 90 13.58 -8.66 -6.07
N GLN A 91 14.75 -8.04 -5.95
CA GLN A 91 14.99 -6.65 -6.32
C GLN A 91 15.72 -6.56 -7.65
N TYR A 92 15.31 -5.61 -8.49
CA TYR A 92 15.81 -5.42 -9.86
C TYR A 92 16.46 -4.05 -10.08
N ARG A 93 16.70 -3.26 -9.02
CA ARG A 93 17.02 -1.83 -9.13
C ARG A 93 18.46 -1.50 -8.74
N MET A 94 18.89 -1.94 -7.57
CA MET A 94 20.10 -1.44 -6.91
C MET A 94 21.22 -2.48 -6.97
N HIS A 95 22.43 -2.08 -7.36
CA HIS A 95 23.61 -2.94 -7.28
C HIS A 95 23.71 -3.62 -5.89
N PRO A 96 24.16 -4.89 -5.78
CA PRO A 96 24.15 -5.64 -4.52
C PRO A 96 24.79 -4.92 -3.32
N LEU A 97 25.84 -4.15 -3.56
CA LEU A 97 26.48 -3.36 -2.49
C LEU A 97 25.61 -2.23 -1.92
N ILE A 98 24.68 -1.68 -2.73
CA ILE A 98 23.71 -0.66 -2.29
C ILE A 98 22.53 -1.33 -1.59
N SER A 99 22.01 -2.44 -2.14
CA SER A 99 20.86 -3.17 -1.58
C SER A 99 21.20 -3.89 -0.26
N PHE A 100 22.47 -4.21 -0.02
CA PHE A 100 22.94 -4.92 1.17
C PHE A 100 22.47 -4.27 2.49
N PHE A 101 22.71 -2.96 2.65
CA PHE A 101 22.34 -2.26 3.89
C PHE A 101 20.83 -2.25 4.15
N PRO A 102 19.94 -1.79 3.24
CA PRO A 102 18.51 -1.78 3.49
C PRO A 102 17.94 -3.19 3.65
N ASN A 103 18.45 -4.19 2.91
CA ASN A 103 18.01 -5.58 3.03
C ASN A 103 18.29 -6.14 4.45
N SER A 104 19.52 -5.96 4.93
CA SER A 104 19.91 -6.38 6.28
C SER A 104 19.12 -5.62 7.35
N LYS A 105 18.98 -4.30 7.19
CA LYS A 105 18.41 -3.43 8.22
C LYS A 105 16.89 -3.57 8.37
N PHE A 106 16.16 -3.70 7.25
CA PHE A 106 14.70 -3.62 7.24
C PHE A 106 14.01 -4.94 6.88
N TYR A 107 14.64 -5.76 6.03
CA TYR A 107 14.01 -6.96 5.47
C TYR A 107 14.59 -8.28 5.98
N GLY A 108 15.55 -8.23 6.92
CA GLY A 108 16.14 -9.43 7.53
C GLY A 108 16.82 -10.34 6.51
N ASN A 109 17.49 -9.74 5.52
CA ASN A 109 18.18 -10.45 4.43
C ASN A 109 17.26 -11.33 3.56
N LYS A 110 15.95 -11.03 3.52
CA LYS A 110 14.98 -11.79 2.72
C LYS A 110 14.90 -11.33 1.26
N ILE A 111 15.42 -10.15 0.93
CA ILE A 111 15.48 -9.68 -0.46
C ILE A 111 16.69 -10.32 -1.17
N VAL A 112 16.50 -10.69 -2.43
CA VAL A 112 17.49 -11.32 -3.31
C VAL A 112 17.70 -10.42 -4.52
N ASP A 113 18.95 -10.22 -4.90
CA ASP A 113 19.29 -9.47 -6.10
C ASP A 113 18.99 -10.31 -7.35
N ALA A 114 18.32 -9.73 -8.34
CA ALA A 114 18.05 -10.41 -9.60
C ALA A 114 19.36 -10.64 -10.39
N PRO A 115 19.42 -11.64 -11.28
CA PRO A 115 20.65 -11.96 -12.04
C PRO A 115 21.18 -10.83 -12.92
N ASN A 116 20.34 -9.84 -13.23
CA ASN A 116 20.63 -8.72 -14.12
C ASN A 116 21.02 -7.43 -13.36
N VAL A 117 21.34 -7.52 -12.07
CA VAL A 117 21.69 -6.40 -11.19
C VAL A 117 23.13 -6.50 -10.70
#